data_AF-A0A383CEY0-F1
#
_entry.id   AF-A0A383CEY0-F1
#
_cell.length_a   1.000
_cell.length_b   1.000
_cell.length_c   1.000
_cell.angle_alpha   90.00
_cell.angle_beta   90.00
_cell.angle_gamma   90.00
#
_symmetry.space_group_name_H-M   'P 1'
#
loop_
_entity.id
_entity.type
_entity.pdbx_description
1 polymer ?
#
loop_
_entity_poly.entity_id
_entity_poly.type
_entity_poly.pdbx_seq_one_letter_code
_entity_poly.pdbx_strand_id
1 'polypeptide(L)'
;KDYNFEGSNISILIDLLAYSAHTSAFNANMVASEMFLDTAQIRKNVVSRAKELGYTPSSRTAAKASFDLTVNNPRVGLSIPSSLTILRGHQFTTVFDGTSYTFISLDNATISPTGTTFIFKDLEVSQGQLSTDVYRFSSQIANQRFPLLNTNVDTSTIKINITSNNIVTNWSLAGDLTGITSTSEVFYLQENDAGLFEVYFGDDIIGKQPKDADEIAISYLITDTEHANGASIFTMSTSLN
;
A
#
# COMPACT_ATOMS: atom_id res chain seq x y z
N LYS A 1 -5.45 -58.96 33.83
CA LYS A 1 -5.08 -58.48 32.48
C LYS A 1 -6.07 -59.12 31.53
N ASP A 2 -7.14 -58.39 31.20
CA ASP A 2 -7.91 -58.45 29.96
C ASP A 2 -9.13 -57.57 30.17
N TYR A 3 -8.94 -56.27 29.96
CA TYR A 3 -10.07 -55.42 29.65
C TYR A 3 -10.33 -55.64 28.17
N ASN A 4 -11.38 -56.40 27.84
CA ASN A 4 -11.88 -56.44 26.47
C ASN A 4 -12.63 -55.12 26.23
N PHE A 5 -12.02 -54.24 25.46
CA PHE A 5 -12.56 -52.91 25.18
C PHE A 5 -13.61 -52.93 24.06
N GLU A 6 -13.76 -54.02 23.31
CA GLU A 6 -14.80 -54.12 22.29
C GLU A 6 -16.19 -54.15 22.93
N GLY A 7 -17.04 -53.18 22.57
CA GLY A 7 -18.44 -53.09 23.02
C GLY A 7 -18.65 -52.53 24.45
N SER A 8 -17.60 -52.10 25.14
CA SER A 8 -17.69 -51.47 26.46
C SER A 8 -17.86 -49.95 26.35
N ASN A 9 -18.51 -49.30 27.33
CA ASN A 9 -18.56 -47.83 27.44
C ASN A 9 -17.16 -47.18 27.48
N ILE A 10 -16.13 -47.96 27.86
CA ILE A 10 -14.72 -47.54 27.81
C ILE A 10 -14.21 -47.41 26.37
N SER A 11 -14.75 -48.16 25.40
CA SER A 11 -14.43 -48.01 23.97
C SER A 11 -14.73 -46.59 23.49
N ILE A 12 -15.90 -46.05 23.87
CA ILE A 12 -16.32 -44.69 23.49
C ILE A 12 -15.34 -43.65 24.06
N LEU A 13 -14.84 -43.88 25.28
CA LEU A 13 -13.85 -42.99 25.91
C LEU A 13 -12.48 -43.08 25.22
N ILE A 14 -12.06 -44.29 24.82
CA ILE A 14 -10.83 -44.50 24.04
C ILE A 14 -10.95 -43.83 22.67
N ASP A 15 -12.10 -43.96 21.99
CA ASP A 15 -12.35 -43.32 20.69
C ASP A 15 -12.32 -41.80 20.80
N LEU A 16 -12.89 -41.23 21.87
CA LEU A 16 -12.84 -39.79 22.13
C LEU A 16 -11.41 -39.30 22.39
N LEU A 17 -10.63 -40.05 23.18
CA LEU A 17 -9.22 -39.74 23.42
C LEU A 17 -8.38 -39.89 22.14
N ALA A 18 -8.62 -40.93 21.35
CA ALA A 18 -7.94 -41.15 20.08
C ALA A 18 -8.27 -40.03 19.08
N TYR A 19 -9.53 -39.60 19.00
CA TYR A 19 -9.94 -38.48 18.17
C TYR A 19 -9.29 -37.16 18.61
N SER A 20 -9.23 -36.90 19.92
CA SER A 20 -8.56 -35.72 20.47
C SER A 20 -7.05 -35.75 20.20
N ALA A 21 -6.40 -36.90 20.39
CA ALA A 21 -4.98 -37.10 20.11
C ALA A 21 -4.66 -36.95 18.61
N HIS A 22 -5.49 -37.52 17.73
CA HIS A 22 -5.35 -37.39 16.29
C HIS A 22 -5.50 -35.94 15.83
N THR A 23 -6.51 -35.23 16.33
CA THR A 23 -6.71 -33.79 16.03
C THR A 23 -5.51 -32.96 16.50
N SER A 24 -4.97 -33.27 17.68
CA SER A 24 -3.80 -32.59 18.22
C SER A 24 -2.54 -32.87 17.40
N ALA A 25 -2.33 -34.13 17.00
CA ALA A 25 -1.21 -34.53 16.14
C ALA A 25 -1.29 -33.87 14.75
N PHE A 26 -2.48 -33.83 14.15
CA PHE A 26 -2.72 -33.13 12.89
C PHE A 26 -2.39 -31.64 13.00
N ASN A 27 -2.89 -30.96 14.04
CA ASN A 27 -2.60 -29.54 14.28
C ASN A 27 -1.11 -29.29 14.50
N ALA A 28 -0.42 -30.15 15.25
CA ALA A 28 1.02 -30.04 15.48
C ALA A 28 1.82 -30.20 14.17
N ASN A 29 1.45 -31.16 13.32
CA ASN A 29 2.08 -31.35 12.01
C ASN A 29 1.83 -30.16 11.08
N MET A 30 0.62 -29.60 11.09
CA MET A 30 0.29 -28.39 10.34
C MET A 30 1.16 -27.21 10.81
N VAL A 31 1.27 -26.99 12.11
CA VAL A 31 2.10 -25.91 12.67
C VAL A 31 3.57 -26.11 12.28
N ALA A 32 4.11 -27.32 12.44
CA ALA A 32 5.49 -27.62 12.07
C ALA A 32 5.78 -27.37 10.58
N SER A 33 4.83 -27.70 9.70
CA SER A 33 4.95 -27.43 8.26
C SER A 33 4.91 -25.94 7.94
N GLU A 34 4.20 -25.13 8.73
CA GLU A 34 4.13 -23.68 8.55
C GLU A 34 5.29 -22.91 9.20
N MET A 35 6.21 -23.58 9.91
CA MET A 35 7.35 -22.93 10.56
C MET A 35 8.47 -22.56 9.59
N PHE A 36 8.68 -23.34 8.53
CA PHE A 36 9.76 -23.12 7.56
C PHE A 36 9.23 -22.51 6.27
N LEU A 37 10.01 -21.62 5.66
CA LEU A 37 9.62 -20.88 4.45
C LEU A 37 9.35 -21.80 3.25
N ASP A 38 10.08 -22.90 3.14
CA ASP A 38 10.00 -23.87 2.04
C ASP A 38 8.83 -24.85 2.19
N THR A 39 8.39 -25.13 3.41
CA THR A 39 7.26 -26.04 3.69
C THR A 39 5.94 -25.32 3.93
N ALA A 40 5.95 -24.02 4.23
CA ALA A 40 4.74 -23.24 4.50
C ALA A 40 3.83 -23.19 3.27
N GLN A 41 2.55 -23.50 3.47
CA GLN A 41 1.54 -23.48 2.41
C GLN A 41 0.62 -22.26 2.52
N ILE A 42 0.41 -21.73 3.72
CA ILE A 42 -0.44 -20.57 3.94
C ILE A 42 0.34 -19.30 3.58
N ARG A 43 -0.14 -18.54 2.60
CA ARG A 43 0.52 -17.31 2.10
C ARG A 43 0.99 -16.35 3.21
N LYS A 44 0.15 -16.10 4.23
CA LYS A 44 0.50 -15.18 5.33
C LYS A 44 1.74 -15.65 6.12
N ASN A 45 1.92 -16.97 6.26
CA ASN A 45 3.07 -17.53 6.95
C ASN A 45 4.33 -17.41 6.09
N VAL A 46 4.22 -17.69 4.78
CA VAL A 46 5.30 -17.45 3.81
C VAL A 46 5.77 -15.99 3.86
N VAL A 47 4.83 -15.04 3.84
CA VAL A 47 5.14 -13.61 3.91
C VAL A 47 5.78 -13.23 5.24
N SER A 48 5.27 -13.76 6.37
CA SER A 48 5.86 -13.53 7.69
C SER A 48 7.30 -14.03 7.76
N ARG A 49 7.65 -15.15 7.12
CA ARG A 49 9.02 -15.67 7.07
C ARG A 49 9.90 -14.87 6.12
N ALA A 50 9.38 -14.47 4.96
CA ALA A 50 10.12 -13.62 4.03
C ALA A 50 10.48 -12.26 4.65
N LYS A 51 9.61 -11.72 5.51
CA LYS A 51 9.87 -10.51 6.29
C LYS A 51 11.08 -10.65 7.23
N GLU A 52 11.28 -11.82 7.85
CA GLU A 52 12.48 -12.08 8.68
C GLU A 52 13.77 -12.01 7.87
N LEU A 53 13.70 -12.26 6.56
CA LEU A 53 14.81 -12.15 5.61
C LEU A 53 14.93 -10.74 4.99
N GLY A 54 14.13 -9.78 5.46
CA GLY A 54 14.12 -8.41 4.93
C GLY A 54 13.41 -8.27 3.57
N TYR A 55 12.62 -9.26 3.15
CA TYR A 55 11.85 -9.20 1.91
C TYR A 55 10.38 -8.82 2.18
N THR A 56 9.95 -7.71 1.57
CA THR A 56 8.53 -7.32 1.51
C THR A 56 7.96 -7.77 0.16
N PRO A 57 6.87 -8.57 0.15
CA PRO A 57 6.27 -9.04 -1.10
C PRO A 57 5.76 -7.88 -1.96
N SER A 58 5.81 -8.07 -3.27
CA SER A 58 5.26 -7.11 -4.22
C SER A 58 3.75 -6.95 -4.03
N SER A 59 3.27 -5.71 -4.10
CA SER A 59 1.85 -5.39 -4.12
C SER A 59 1.27 -5.41 -5.53
N ARG A 60 -0.01 -5.05 -5.68
CA ARG A 60 -0.61 -4.83 -7.01
C ARG A 60 -0.01 -3.58 -7.63
N THR A 61 0.22 -3.59 -8.94
CA THR A 61 0.72 -2.41 -9.65
C THR A 61 -0.36 -1.85 -10.56
N ALA A 62 -0.55 -0.53 -10.55
CA ALA A 62 -1.52 0.12 -11.42
C ALA A 62 -1.11 0.03 -12.90
N ALA A 63 -2.10 0.03 -13.81
CA ALA A 63 -1.82 0.29 -15.22
C ALA A 63 -1.35 1.74 -15.37
N LYS A 64 -0.33 1.97 -16.20
CA LYS A 64 0.28 3.28 -16.41
C LYS A 64 0.22 3.67 -17.87
N ALA A 65 0.04 4.96 -18.12
CA ALA A 65 0.16 5.56 -19.45
C ALA A 65 0.95 6.86 -19.34
N SER A 66 1.68 7.20 -20.39
CA SER A 66 2.37 8.49 -20.51
C SER A 66 1.99 9.14 -21.83
N PHE A 67 1.68 10.42 -21.81
CA PHE A 67 1.33 11.20 -22.99
C PHE A 67 1.67 12.69 -22.82
N ASP A 68 1.78 13.39 -23.94
CA ASP A 68 1.90 14.84 -23.94
C ASP A 68 0.50 15.48 -23.90
N LEU A 69 0.23 16.31 -22.89
CA LEU A 69 -1.00 17.10 -22.81
C LEU A 69 -0.74 18.52 -23.29
N THR A 70 -1.35 18.88 -24.42
CA THR A 70 -1.31 20.23 -24.97
C THR A 70 -2.59 20.99 -24.62
N VAL A 71 -2.46 22.10 -23.90
CA VAL A 71 -3.56 23.00 -23.54
C VAL A 71 -3.40 24.30 -24.33
N ASN A 72 -4.35 24.55 -25.23
CA ASN A 72 -4.34 25.71 -26.12
C ASN A 72 -5.16 26.85 -25.52
N ASN A 73 -4.55 28.04 -25.44
CA ASN A 73 -5.21 29.30 -25.03
C ASN A 73 -6.02 29.20 -23.73
N PRO A 74 -5.46 28.67 -22.62
CA PRO A 74 -6.18 28.66 -21.34
C PRO A 74 -6.51 30.09 -20.91
N ARG A 75 -7.67 30.25 -20.26
CA ARG A 75 -8.17 31.55 -19.79
C ARG A 75 -8.45 31.50 -18.30
N VAL A 76 -7.89 32.44 -17.56
CA VAL A 76 -8.31 32.78 -16.20
C VAL A 76 -8.93 34.17 -16.27
N GLY A 77 -10.26 34.24 -16.32
CA GLY A 77 -10.97 35.46 -16.66
C GLY A 77 -10.69 35.92 -18.10
N LEU A 78 -10.17 37.13 -18.26
CA LEU A 78 -9.87 37.74 -19.57
C LEU A 78 -8.40 37.58 -20.01
N SER A 79 -7.56 36.93 -19.19
CA SER A 79 -6.12 36.84 -19.41
C SER A 79 -5.66 35.41 -19.60
N ILE A 80 -4.54 35.23 -20.30
CA ILE A 80 -3.81 33.96 -20.35
C ILE A 80 -3.02 33.85 -19.05
N PRO A 81 -3.10 32.74 -18.30
CA PRO A 81 -2.34 32.57 -17.08
C PRO A 81 -0.84 32.53 -17.35
N SER A 82 -0.01 32.83 -16.35
CA SER A 82 1.46 32.75 -16.45
C SER A 82 2.00 31.32 -16.27
N SER A 83 1.20 30.43 -15.70
CA SER A 83 1.51 29.01 -15.50
C SER A 83 0.22 28.19 -15.43
N LEU A 84 0.32 26.89 -15.69
CA LEU A 84 -0.74 25.92 -15.43
C LEU A 84 -0.20 24.82 -14.53
N THR A 85 -1.03 24.35 -13.60
CA THR A 85 -0.65 23.27 -12.68
C THR A 85 -1.65 22.11 -12.72
N ILE A 86 -1.12 20.92 -12.97
CA ILE A 86 -1.80 19.66 -12.67
C ILE A 86 -1.42 19.30 -11.23
N LEU A 87 -2.43 19.11 -10.37
CA LEU A 87 -2.22 18.63 -9.02
C LEU A 87 -2.29 17.09 -8.99
N ARG A 88 -1.62 16.48 -8.00
CA ARG A 88 -1.77 15.07 -7.65
C ARG A 88 -3.25 14.78 -7.41
N GLY A 89 -3.74 13.71 -8.03
CA GLY A 89 -5.14 13.31 -8.00
C GLY A 89 -5.98 13.89 -9.14
N HIS A 90 -5.42 14.71 -10.04
CA HIS A 90 -6.13 15.16 -11.24
C HIS A 90 -6.54 13.97 -12.11
N GLN A 91 -7.81 13.94 -12.54
CA GLN A 91 -8.42 12.75 -13.12
C GLN A 91 -8.55 12.82 -14.63
N PHE A 92 -8.31 11.67 -15.25
CA PHE A 92 -8.55 11.36 -16.64
C PHE A 92 -9.42 10.11 -16.71
N THR A 93 -10.25 10.03 -17.75
CA THR A 93 -11.08 8.86 -18.02
C THR A 93 -10.69 8.24 -19.35
N THR A 94 -10.76 6.92 -19.42
CA THR A 94 -10.62 6.16 -20.65
C THR A 94 -11.73 5.13 -20.74
N VAL A 95 -12.12 4.77 -21.97
CA VAL A 95 -13.03 3.65 -22.21
C VAL A 95 -12.22 2.55 -22.88
N PHE A 96 -12.13 1.41 -22.22
CA PHE A 96 -11.44 0.22 -22.69
C PHE A 96 -12.40 -0.98 -22.61
N ASP A 97 -12.56 -1.69 -23.72
CA ASP A 97 -13.46 -2.85 -23.84
C ASP A 97 -14.89 -2.61 -23.30
N GLY A 98 -15.45 -1.43 -23.62
CA GLY A 98 -16.80 -1.04 -23.20
C GLY A 98 -16.94 -0.60 -21.73
N THR A 99 -15.85 -0.63 -20.95
CA THR A 99 -15.83 -0.21 -19.54
C THR A 99 -15.05 1.09 -19.37
N SER A 100 -15.55 1.99 -18.51
CA SER A 100 -14.87 3.24 -18.19
C SER A 100 -13.91 3.05 -17.03
N TYR A 101 -12.68 3.52 -17.18
CA TYR A 101 -11.63 3.48 -16.18
C TYR A 101 -11.13 4.89 -15.86
N THR A 102 -10.72 5.09 -14.61
CA THR A 102 -10.17 6.36 -14.11
C THR A 102 -8.67 6.25 -13.97
N PHE A 103 -7.97 7.25 -14.47
CA PHE A 103 -6.53 7.43 -14.35
C PHE A 103 -6.25 8.75 -13.62
N ILE A 104 -5.23 8.78 -12.80
CA ILE A 104 -4.85 9.97 -12.03
C ILE A 104 -3.39 10.33 -12.22
N SER A 105 -3.08 11.63 -12.18
CA SER A 105 -1.70 12.10 -12.01
C SER A 105 -1.25 11.89 -10.58
N LEU A 106 -0.11 11.24 -10.36
CA LEU A 106 0.44 11.01 -9.02
C LEU A 106 1.33 12.15 -8.53
N ASP A 107 1.75 13.05 -9.42
CA ASP A 107 2.62 14.16 -9.07
C ASP A 107 2.01 15.50 -9.47
N ASN A 108 2.45 16.54 -8.76
CA ASN A 108 2.16 17.90 -9.15
C ASN A 108 3.10 18.25 -10.30
N ALA A 109 2.55 18.77 -11.40
CA ALA A 109 3.32 19.28 -12.52
C ALA A 109 2.88 20.73 -12.79
N THR A 110 3.84 21.66 -12.76
CA THR A 110 3.61 23.06 -13.10
C THR A 110 4.44 23.42 -14.33
N ILE A 111 3.80 24.05 -15.31
CA ILE A 111 4.44 24.47 -16.55
C ILE A 111 4.18 25.95 -16.83
N SER A 112 5.09 26.57 -17.56
CA SER A 112 4.95 27.91 -18.12
C SER A 112 4.64 27.82 -19.62
N PRO A 113 3.92 28.80 -20.19
CA PRO A 113 3.55 28.78 -21.61
C PRO A 113 4.77 28.91 -22.52
N THR A 114 4.69 28.26 -23.68
CA THR A 114 5.52 28.59 -24.85
C THR A 114 4.62 29.28 -25.87
N GLY A 115 4.60 30.62 -25.87
CA GLY A 115 3.65 31.40 -26.64
C GLY A 115 2.25 31.36 -26.04
N THR A 116 1.25 30.87 -26.77
CA THR A 116 -0.14 30.71 -26.29
C THR A 116 -0.48 29.27 -25.90
N THR A 117 0.50 28.36 -25.98
CA THR A 117 0.32 26.93 -25.77
C THR A 117 1.07 26.47 -24.54
N PHE A 118 0.43 25.59 -23.78
CA PHE A 118 0.97 24.95 -22.59
C PHE A 118 1.11 23.46 -22.89
N ILE A 119 2.30 22.90 -22.69
CA ILE A 119 2.58 21.50 -23.00
C ILE A 119 3.13 20.83 -21.75
N PHE A 120 2.36 19.90 -21.18
CA PHE A 120 2.87 18.94 -20.21
C PHE A 120 3.48 17.80 -21.01
N LYS A 121 4.81 17.70 -20.99
CA LYS A 121 5.53 16.60 -21.64
C LYS A 121 5.62 15.40 -20.73
N ASP A 122 5.52 14.20 -21.30
CA ASP A 122 5.70 12.92 -20.60
C ASP A 122 4.84 12.84 -19.32
N LEU A 123 3.58 13.27 -19.38
CA LEU A 123 2.67 13.22 -18.23
C LEU A 123 2.29 11.76 -17.93
N GLU A 124 2.86 11.20 -16.88
CA GLU A 124 2.51 9.87 -16.38
C GLU A 124 1.19 9.90 -15.60
N VAL A 125 0.27 9.02 -15.99
CA VAL A 125 -0.99 8.78 -15.29
C VAL A 125 -1.10 7.32 -14.90
N SER A 126 -1.68 7.05 -13.73
CA SER A 126 -1.86 5.70 -13.18
C SER A 126 -3.33 5.39 -12.96
N GLN A 127 -3.75 4.18 -13.28
CA GLN A 127 -5.13 3.72 -13.11
C GLN A 127 -5.49 3.58 -11.63
N GLY A 128 -6.66 4.10 -11.25
CA GLY A 128 -7.25 3.88 -9.93
C GLY A 128 -7.72 5.16 -9.26
N GLN A 129 -7.80 5.10 -7.93
CA GLN A 129 -8.28 6.20 -7.09
C GLN A 129 -7.31 6.49 -5.95
N LEU A 130 -7.14 7.77 -5.63
CA LEU A 130 -6.30 8.18 -4.50
C LEU A 130 -7.10 8.04 -3.19
N SER A 131 -6.51 7.41 -2.19
CA SER A 131 -7.01 7.38 -0.82
C SER A 131 -5.95 7.93 0.13
N THR A 132 -6.40 8.47 1.26
CA THR A 132 -5.52 8.94 2.33
C THR A 132 -6.06 8.47 3.67
N ASP A 133 -5.26 7.66 4.36
CA ASP A 133 -5.55 7.23 5.72
C ASP A 133 -4.81 8.15 6.70
N VAL A 134 -5.49 8.60 7.75
CA VAL A 134 -4.94 9.52 8.74
C VAL A 134 -4.89 8.86 10.10
N TYR A 135 -3.71 8.87 10.71
CA TYR A 135 -3.46 8.34 12.04
C TYR A 135 -2.87 9.41 12.95
N ARG A 136 -3.03 9.21 14.26
CA ARG A 136 -2.37 9.99 15.29
C ARG A 136 -1.35 9.12 16.00
N PHE A 137 -0.09 9.56 16.05
CA PHE A 137 0.92 8.86 16.82
C PHE A 137 0.74 9.11 18.31
N SER A 138 0.85 8.05 19.13
CA SER A 138 0.85 8.16 20.58
C SER A 138 1.96 7.31 21.18
N SER A 139 2.87 7.96 21.92
CA SER A 139 3.96 7.35 22.68
C SER A 139 3.48 6.44 23.81
N GLN A 140 2.21 6.54 24.20
CA GLN A 140 1.60 5.72 25.26
C GLN A 140 1.19 4.33 24.74
N ILE A 141 1.05 4.16 23.42
CA ILE A 141 0.66 2.90 22.80
C ILE A 141 1.93 2.18 22.35
N ALA A 142 2.33 1.16 23.12
CA ALA A 142 3.43 0.30 22.71
C ALA A 142 3.10 -0.40 21.39
N ASN A 143 4.05 -0.39 20.44
CA ASN A 143 3.94 -1.03 19.13
C ASN A 143 2.65 -0.64 18.37
N GLN A 144 2.31 0.65 18.36
CA GLN A 144 1.20 1.17 17.57
C GLN A 144 1.35 0.77 16.10
N ARG A 145 0.28 0.27 15.49
CA ARG A 145 0.25 -0.21 14.10
C ARG A 145 -0.43 0.80 13.19
N PHE A 146 0.07 0.95 11.97
CA PHE A 146 -0.48 1.84 10.95
C PHE A 146 -0.81 1.04 9.66
N PRO A 147 -1.82 0.15 9.69
CA PRO A 147 -2.22 -0.63 8.52
C PRO A 147 -2.98 0.22 7.51
N LEU A 148 -2.67 0.09 6.23
CA LEU A 148 -3.46 0.68 5.16
C LEU A 148 -4.82 -0.03 5.12
N LEU A 149 -5.91 0.74 5.03
CA LEU A 149 -7.26 0.20 5.16
C LEU A 149 -7.74 -0.59 3.92
N ASN A 150 -7.04 -0.44 2.80
CA ASN A 150 -7.38 -1.10 1.53
C ASN A 150 -6.41 -2.23 1.20
N THR A 151 -6.92 -3.29 0.56
CA THR A 151 -6.15 -4.45 0.11
C THR A 151 -5.51 -4.25 -1.27
N ASN A 152 -6.14 -3.46 -2.15
CA ASN A 152 -5.69 -3.26 -3.54
C ASN A 152 -4.74 -2.06 -3.70
N VAL A 153 -3.80 -1.92 -2.78
CA VAL A 153 -2.87 -0.79 -2.77
C VAL A 153 -1.68 -1.03 -3.68
N ASP A 154 -1.31 -0.01 -4.46
CA ASP A 154 0.00 0.05 -5.10
C ASP A 154 1.02 0.69 -4.16
N THR A 155 1.88 -0.15 -3.58
CA THR A 155 2.86 0.27 -2.57
C THR A 155 3.94 1.20 -3.12
N SER A 156 4.16 1.22 -4.44
CA SER A 156 5.12 2.13 -5.07
C SER A 156 4.63 3.59 -5.08
N THR A 157 3.33 3.80 -4.86
CA THR A 157 2.68 5.12 -4.94
C THR A 157 2.47 5.78 -3.57
N ILE A 158 2.84 5.08 -2.49
CA ILE A 158 2.68 5.54 -1.11
C ILE A 158 3.48 6.83 -0.90
N LYS A 159 2.82 7.87 -0.40
CA LYS A 159 3.41 9.10 0.11
C LYS A 159 2.95 9.33 1.54
N ILE A 160 3.89 9.57 2.44
CA ILE A 160 3.60 9.79 3.86
C ILE A 160 3.99 11.21 4.23
N ASN A 161 3.03 11.95 4.74
CA ASN A 161 3.24 13.27 5.30
C ASN A 161 3.00 13.20 6.80
N ILE A 162 4.00 13.61 7.59
CA ILE A 162 3.87 13.77 9.04
C ILE A 162 3.77 15.24 9.36
N THR A 163 2.67 15.61 10.02
CA THR A 163 2.42 16.96 10.51
C THR A 163 2.78 17.03 11.98
N SER A 164 3.82 17.79 12.31
CA SER A 164 4.26 18.07 13.68
C SER A 164 4.22 19.58 13.92
N ASN A 165 3.44 20.04 14.91
CA ASN A 165 3.29 21.46 15.22
C ASN A 165 2.97 22.36 14.00
N ASN A 166 2.03 21.93 13.16
CA ASN A 166 1.63 22.59 11.89
C ASN A 166 2.71 22.63 10.79
N ILE A 167 3.82 21.92 10.95
CA ILE A 167 4.84 21.74 9.92
C ILE A 167 4.66 20.36 9.30
N VAL A 168 4.46 20.33 7.98
CA VAL A 168 4.34 19.09 7.21
C VAL A 168 5.71 18.66 6.71
N THR A 169 6.09 17.43 7.00
CA THR A 169 7.33 16.79 6.51
C THR A 169 6.98 15.57 5.68
N ASN A 170 7.64 15.38 4.53
CA ASN A 170 7.45 14.23 3.66
C ASN A 170 8.49 13.17 3.99
N TRP A 171 8.03 11.95 4.26
CA TRP A 171 8.88 10.83 4.64
C TRP A 171 8.98 9.85 3.48
N SER A 172 10.17 9.29 3.27
CA SER A 172 10.48 8.41 2.14
C SER A 172 10.57 6.94 2.56
N LEU A 173 10.28 6.01 1.64
CA LEU A 173 10.44 4.59 1.91
C LEU A 173 11.93 4.28 2.13
N ALA A 174 12.24 3.59 3.22
CA ALA A 174 13.59 3.13 3.52
C ALA A 174 14.07 2.13 2.45
N GLY A 175 15.23 2.41 1.87
CA GLY A 175 15.97 1.48 1.02
C GLY A 175 16.96 0.66 1.86
N ASP A 176 18.23 0.70 1.47
CA ASP A 176 19.30 0.04 2.22
C ASP A 176 19.55 0.70 3.59
N LEU A 177 19.72 -0.12 4.62
CA LEU A 177 19.97 0.34 5.99
C LEU A 177 21.32 1.07 6.15
N THR A 178 22.26 0.88 5.23
CA THR A 178 23.65 1.39 5.33
C THR A 178 23.76 2.92 5.30
N GLY A 179 22.71 3.63 4.90
CA GLY A 179 22.67 5.10 4.84
C GLY A 179 21.70 5.75 5.83
N ILE A 180 20.99 4.97 6.63
CA ILE A 180 19.93 5.47 7.52
C ILE A 180 20.55 5.88 8.87
N THR A 181 20.26 7.11 9.30
CA THR A 181 20.68 7.64 10.60
C THR A 181 19.48 7.87 11.51
N SER A 182 19.74 8.19 12.78
CA SER A 182 18.70 8.52 13.77
C SER A 182 17.80 9.70 13.37
N THR A 183 18.25 10.57 12.46
CA THR A 183 17.49 11.74 12.01
C THR A 183 16.84 11.55 10.65
N SER A 184 17.02 10.41 9.99
CA SER A 184 16.48 10.16 8.66
C SER A 184 14.95 10.08 8.70
N GLU A 185 14.29 10.89 7.86
CA GLU A 185 12.83 10.92 7.71
C GLU A 185 12.38 9.80 6.76
N VAL A 186 12.45 8.57 7.28
CA VAL A 186 12.15 7.35 6.53
C VAL A 186 11.07 6.54 7.21
N PHE A 187 10.29 5.83 6.41
CA PHE A 187 9.34 4.84 6.88
C PHE A 187 9.64 3.48 6.25
N TYR A 188 9.13 2.43 6.89
CA TYR A 188 9.27 1.07 6.42
C TYR A 188 7.90 0.47 6.14
N LEU A 189 7.88 -0.55 5.29
CA LEU A 189 6.66 -1.19 4.84
C LEU A 189 6.73 -2.70 5.08
N GLN A 190 5.69 -3.25 5.69
CA GLN A 190 5.54 -4.68 5.89
C GLN A 190 4.10 -5.10 5.61
N GLU A 191 3.86 -6.40 5.41
CA GLU A 191 2.52 -6.95 5.38
C GLU A 191 2.16 -7.54 6.75
N ASN A 192 0.91 -7.39 7.16
CA ASN A 192 0.41 -7.94 8.40
C ASN A 192 -0.26 -9.32 8.25
N ASP A 193 -0.62 -9.88 9.39
CA ASP A 193 -1.34 -11.14 9.55
C ASP A 193 -2.73 -11.18 8.92
N ALA A 194 -3.33 -10.01 8.67
CA ALA A 194 -4.59 -9.83 7.94
C ALA A 194 -4.43 -9.67 6.42
N GLY A 195 -3.19 -9.64 5.92
CA GLY A 195 -2.88 -9.47 4.50
C GLY A 195 -2.91 -8.02 4.00
N LEU A 196 -2.91 -7.04 4.92
CA LEU A 196 -2.82 -5.63 4.61
C LEU A 196 -1.38 -5.16 4.75
N PHE A 197 -0.98 -4.21 3.91
CA PHE A 197 0.27 -3.49 4.12
C PHE A 197 0.13 -2.58 5.35
N GLU A 198 1.17 -2.48 6.15
CA GLU A 198 1.26 -1.56 7.27
C GLU A 198 2.60 -0.84 7.26
N VAL A 199 2.54 0.43 7.66
CA VAL A 199 3.70 1.28 7.80
C VAL A 199 4.20 1.19 9.24
N TYR A 200 5.52 1.21 9.38
CA TYR A 200 6.17 1.45 10.66
C TYR A 200 7.34 2.41 10.50
N PHE A 201 7.76 3.01 11.60
CA PHE A 201 8.78 4.04 11.64
C PHE A 201 10.01 3.58 12.42
N GLY A 202 11.09 4.36 12.33
CA GLY A 202 12.28 4.13 13.14
C GLY A 202 12.05 4.43 14.62
N ASP A 203 13.12 4.23 15.39
CA ASP A 203 13.19 4.31 16.84
C ASP A 203 14.24 5.33 17.31
N ASP A 204 14.52 6.35 16.50
CA ASP A 204 15.63 7.31 16.65
C ASP A 204 17.02 6.66 16.68
N ILE A 205 17.16 5.40 16.22
CA ILE A 205 18.43 4.74 15.94
C ILE A 205 18.52 4.44 14.45
N ILE A 206 17.54 3.71 13.92
CA ILE A 206 17.48 3.32 12.50
C ILE A 206 16.33 4.07 11.81
N GLY A 207 16.45 5.41 11.81
CA GLY A 207 15.43 6.34 11.32
C GLY A 207 14.74 7.09 12.45
N LYS A 208 14.19 8.25 12.12
CA LYS A 208 13.49 9.15 13.04
C LYS A 208 12.17 8.54 13.49
N GLN A 209 11.83 8.69 14.76
CA GLN A 209 10.51 8.34 15.29
C GLN A 209 9.55 9.55 15.21
N PRO A 210 8.27 9.37 14.84
CA PRO A 210 7.26 10.40 15.00
C PRO A 210 7.10 10.83 16.45
N LYS A 211 6.75 12.09 16.69
CA LYS A 211 6.55 12.62 18.04
C LYS A 211 5.13 12.37 18.53
N ASP A 212 4.97 12.39 19.85
CA ASP A 212 3.65 12.27 20.46
C ASP A 212 2.68 13.33 19.91
N ALA A 213 1.48 12.89 19.55
CA ALA A 213 0.43 13.68 18.92
C ALA A 213 0.69 14.17 17.48
N ASP A 214 1.77 13.72 16.82
CA ASP A 214 1.95 13.94 15.39
C ASP A 214 0.81 13.28 14.58
N GLU A 215 0.40 13.95 13.51
CA GLU A 215 -0.58 13.43 12.57
C GLU A 215 0.14 12.81 11.37
N ILE A 216 -0.17 11.55 11.07
CA ILE A 216 0.42 10.77 10.00
C ILE A 216 -0.63 10.61 8.90
N ALA A 217 -0.42 11.23 7.75
CA ALA A 217 -1.26 11.09 6.58
C ALA A 217 -0.57 10.21 5.53
N ILE A 218 -1.15 9.03 5.27
CA ILE A 218 -0.63 8.03 4.33
C ILE A 218 -1.51 8.07 3.08
N SER A 219 -0.99 8.67 2.00
CA SER A 219 -1.68 8.74 0.71
C SER A 219 -1.17 7.67 -0.24
N TYR A 220 -2.08 6.93 -0.87
CA TYR A 220 -1.74 5.82 -1.75
C TYR A 220 -2.78 5.64 -2.86
N LEU A 221 -2.38 4.99 -3.94
CA LEU A 221 -3.27 4.62 -5.04
C LEU A 221 -3.94 3.27 -4.75
N ILE A 222 -5.26 3.26 -4.82
CA ILE A 222 -6.06 2.04 -4.88
C ILE A 222 -6.22 1.67 -6.34
N THR A 223 -5.72 0.49 -6.69
CA THR A 223 -5.77 -0.07 -8.04
C THR A 223 -7.07 -0.80 -8.29
N ASP A 224 -7.55 -0.73 -9.52
CA ASP A 224 -8.68 -1.57 -9.95
C ASP A 224 -8.23 -3.03 -10.09
N THR A 225 -9.19 -3.96 -9.96
CA THR A 225 -8.92 -5.38 -10.16
C THR A 225 -8.69 -5.75 -11.62
N GLU A 226 -9.36 -5.04 -12.53
CA GLU A 226 -9.21 -5.20 -13.98
C GLU A 226 -8.34 -4.08 -14.54
N HIS A 227 -7.25 -4.46 -15.20
CA HIS A 227 -6.28 -3.51 -15.71
C HIS A 227 -6.65 -3.07 -17.13
N ALA A 228 -6.67 -1.75 -17.36
CA ALA A 228 -6.91 -1.14 -18.67
C ALA A 228 -5.64 -1.10 -19.54
N ASN A 229 -4.86 -2.20 -19.55
CA ASN A 229 -3.62 -2.29 -20.32
C ASN A 229 -3.93 -2.25 -21.82
N GLY A 230 -3.38 -1.26 -22.52
CA GLY A 230 -3.66 -1.02 -23.94
C GLY A 230 -4.70 0.07 -24.21
N ALA A 231 -5.25 0.70 -23.17
CA ALA A 231 -6.03 1.93 -23.34
C ALA A 231 -5.17 3.03 -23.98
N SER A 232 -5.69 3.66 -25.04
CA SER A 232 -4.95 4.63 -25.87
C SER A 232 -5.59 6.00 -25.96
N ILE A 233 -6.86 6.14 -25.54
CA ILE A 233 -7.62 7.39 -25.64
C ILE A 233 -8.00 7.82 -24.23
N PHE A 234 -7.52 9.00 -23.83
CA PHE A 234 -7.80 9.58 -22.52
C PHE A 234 -8.54 10.91 -22.69
N THR A 235 -9.54 11.13 -21.85
CA THR A 235 -10.30 12.38 -21.77
C THR A 235 -10.11 12.99 -20.39
N MET A 236 -9.99 14.31 -20.34
CA MET A 236 -9.83 15.03 -19.09
C MET A 236 -11.16 15.07 -18.32
N SER A 237 -11.17 14.65 -17.06
CA SER A 237 -12.39 14.60 -16.25
C SER A 237 -12.55 15.79 -15.30
N THR A 238 -11.43 16.41 -14.91
CA THR A 238 -11.38 17.57 -14.01
C THR A 238 -10.76 18.78 -14.69
N SER A 239 -11.05 20.00 -14.22
CA SER A 239 -10.40 21.22 -14.71
C SER A 239 -9.00 21.38 -14.10
N LEU A 240 -8.10 22.01 -14.88
CA LEU A 240 -6.77 22.40 -14.42
C LEU A 240 -6.82 23.63 -13.50
N ASN A 241 -5.82 23.77 -12.62
CA ASN A 241 -5.64 24.94 -11.76
C ASN A 241 -4.62 25.93 -12.34
#